data_AF-A0A1L5J597-F1
#
_entry.id   AF-A0A1L5J597-F1
#
_cell.length_a   1.000
_cell.length_b   1.000
_cell.length_c   1.000
_cell.angle_alpha   90.00
_cell.angle_beta   90.00
_cell.angle_gamma   90.00
#
_symmetry.space_group_name_H-M   'P 1'
#
loop_
_entity.id
_entity.type
_entity.pdbx_description
1 polymer ?
#
loop_
_entity_poly.entity_id
_entity_poly.type
_entity_poly.pdbx_seq_one_letter_code
_entity_poly.pdbx_strand_id
1 'polypeptide(L)'
;PSKITEEVTHSWYNYEGGDDKKLHPSVGETNPNYTGPQPPFERLDTSEKYSWLKAPRYDGVPMEVGPLARMLVNYAQGHEKVKALVDHVLGALGVGPEALFSTLGRVAARGIETQLLVDKIGDFVDELADNMGKGELRIHDNSKWDPSSWPRDAIGAGFHEAPRGALAHWVHVKDDKIARYQCVVPSTWNAGPRDGGGTPGPYESALVGTPVADPDQPIEILRTIHSFDPCLAC
;
A
#
# COMPACT_ATOMS: atom_id res chain seq x y z
N PRO A 1 -0.94 -11.03 -8.74
CA PRO A 1 -0.41 -9.70 -9.13
C PRO A 1 -0.82 -9.23 -10.54
N SER A 2 -1.14 -10.13 -11.48
CA SER A 2 -1.59 -9.76 -12.84
C SER A 2 -2.86 -8.88 -12.90
N LYS A 3 -3.63 -8.84 -11.81
CA LYS A 3 -4.84 -8.03 -11.65
C LYS A 3 -4.59 -6.61 -11.14
N ILE A 4 -3.36 -6.26 -10.80
CA ILE A 4 -3.00 -4.93 -10.31
C ILE A 4 -2.91 -4.00 -11.51
N THR A 5 -3.65 -2.88 -11.45
CA THR A 5 -3.58 -1.82 -12.46
C THR A 5 -3.52 -0.46 -11.79
N GLU A 6 -2.91 0.52 -12.44
CA GLU A 6 -2.96 1.93 -12.03
C GLU A 6 -3.64 2.77 -13.11
N GLU A 7 -4.53 3.66 -12.67
CA GLU A 7 -5.21 4.65 -13.52
C GLU A 7 -4.71 6.06 -13.21
N VAL A 8 -4.82 6.97 -14.18
CA VAL A 8 -4.41 8.39 -14.06
C VAL A 8 -5.51 9.37 -14.44
N THR A 9 -6.76 8.90 -14.53
CA THR A 9 -7.90 9.74 -14.96
C THR A 9 -8.06 10.99 -14.09
N HIS A 10 -7.90 10.85 -12.77
CA HIS A 10 -7.93 11.98 -11.82
C HIS A 10 -6.54 12.33 -11.24
N SER A 11 -5.47 11.94 -11.93
CA SER A 11 -4.08 12.16 -11.50
C SER A 11 -3.33 13.02 -12.51
N TRP A 12 -2.39 13.85 -12.06
CA TRP A 12 -1.56 14.74 -12.90
C TRP A 12 -0.47 14.01 -13.68
N TYR A 13 -0.86 13.02 -14.49
CA TYR A 13 -0.01 12.28 -15.42
C TYR A 13 -0.73 12.07 -16.74
N ASN A 14 0.03 11.77 -17.80
CA ASN A 14 -0.50 11.30 -19.07
C ASN A 14 -0.04 9.88 -19.37
N TYR A 15 -0.91 9.08 -19.99
CA TYR A 15 -0.57 7.78 -20.56
C TYR A 15 -0.56 7.82 -22.08
N GLU A 16 0.40 7.11 -22.68
CA GLU A 16 0.48 6.93 -24.12
C GLU A 16 -0.76 6.19 -24.65
N GLY A 17 -1.53 6.90 -25.46
CA GLY A 17 -2.76 6.42 -26.07
C GLY A 17 -4.01 6.46 -25.18
N GLY A 18 -4.01 7.25 -24.10
CA GLY A 18 -5.24 7.64 -23.38
C GLY A 18 -5.17 7.48 -21.87
N ASP A 19 -5.65 8.50 -21.16
CA ASP A 19 -5.65 8.58 -19.67
C ASP A 19 -6.79 7.76 -19.02
N ASP A 20 -7.67 7.19 -19.81
CA ASP A 20 -8.73 6.25 -19.43
C ASP A 20 -8.23 4.80 -19.34
N LYS A 21 -6.98 4.54 -19.75
CA LYS A 21 -6.36 3.22 -19.68
C LYS A 21 -6.01 2.81 -18.26
N LYS A 22 -6.11 1.50 -18.03
CA LYS A 22 -5.66 0.81 -16.81
C LYS A 22 -4.38 0.06 -17.14
N LEU A 23 -3.25 0.50 -16.61
CA LEU A 23 -1.95 -0.10 -16.92
C LEU A 23 -1.49 -1.00 -15.76
N HIS A 24 -1.09 -2.23 -16.07
CA HIS A 24 -0.34 -3.06 -15.13
C HIS A 24 1.08 -2.48 -14.96
N PRO A 25 1.68 -2.46 -13.75
CA PRO A 25 2.96 -1.79 -13.51
C PRO A 25 4.13 -2.28 -14.38
N SER A 26 4.11 -3.52 -14.88
CA SER A 26 5.14 -4.01 -15.82
C SER A 26 5.19 -3.22 -17.13
N VAL A 27 4.09 -2.56 -17.50
CA VAL A 27 3.97 -1.66 -18.66
C VAL A 27 3.54 -0.26 -18.23
N GLY A 28 3.63 0.05 -16.94
CA GLY A 28 3.22 1.33 -16.38
C GLY A 28 4.08 2.49 -16.90
N GLU A 29 3.46 3.66 -16.89
CA GLU A 29 4.06 4.91 -17.35
C GLU A 29 4.04 5.94 -16.22
N THR A 30 4.94 6.92 -16.28
CA THR A 30 5.01 8.00 -15.30
C THR A 30 5.49 9.26 -16.00
N ASN A 31 4.55 9.91 -16.70
CA ASN A 31 4.79 11.14 -17.45
C ASN A 31 4.01 12.28 -16.76
N PRO A 32 4.65 13.06 -15.86
CA PRO A 32 3.98 14.14 -15.13
C PRO A 32 3.33 15.15 -16.07
N ASN A 33 2.09 15.53 -15.80
CA ASN A 33 1.36 16.57 -16.52
C ASN A 33 0.42 17.31 -15.57
N TYR A 34 0.89 18.44 -15.04
CA TYR A 34 0.08 19.26 -14.13
C TYR A 34 -0.95 20.06 -14.90
N THR A 35 -2.23 19.80 -14.63
CA THR A 35 -3.38 20.49 -15.22
C THR A 35 -4.27 21.16 -14.17
N GLY A 36 -3.78 21.25 -12.92
CA GLY A 36 -4.50 21.88 -11.82
C GLY A 36 -4.45 23.41 -11.85
N PRO A 37 -5.13 24.07 -10.89
CA PRO A 37 -5.15 25.52 -10.78
C PRO A 37 -3.78 26.11 -10.43
N GLN A 38 -3.47 27.29 -10.94
CA GLN A 38 -2.24 27.99 -10.57
C GLN A 38 -2.35 28.54 -9.13
N PRO A 39 -1.31 28.38 -8.27
CA PRO A 39 -1.30 28.98 -6.95
C PRO A 39 -1.30 30.52 -6.99
N PRO A 40 -1.95 31.19 -6.01
CA PRO A 40 -2.76 30.62 -4.94
C PRO A 40 -4.15 30.20 -5.44
N PHE A 41 -4.66 29.10 -4.92
CA PHE A 41 -6.03 28.64 -5.15
C PHE A 41 -6.67 28.21 -3.82
N GLU A 42 -7.99 28.28 -3.73
CA GLU A 42 -8.72 27.91 -2.52
C GLU A 42 -9.22 26.46 -2.56
N ARG A 43 -9.52 25.94 -3.76
CA ARG A 43 -10.10 24.60 -3.96
C ARG A 43 -9.54 23.94 -5.21
N LEU A 44 -9.44 22.62 -5.16
CA LEU A 44 -9.22 21.78 -6.34
C LEU A 44 -10.57 21.47 -7.00
N ASP A 45 -10.58 21.34 -8.33
CA ASP A 45 -11.71 20.75 -9.04
C ASP A 45 -11.55 19.23 -9.02
N THR A 46 -12.36 18.56 -8.18
CA THR A 46 -12.29 17.10 -8.03
C THR A 46 -13.03 16.32 -9.11
N SER A 47 -13.63 17.01 -10.08
CA SER A 47 -14.18 16.40 -11.31
C SER A 47 -13.12 16.22 -12.39
N GLU A 48 -11.98 16.89 -12.25
CA GLU A 48 -10.82 16.83 -13.13
C GLU A 48 -9.64 16.12 -12.43
N LYS A 49 -8.41 16.23 -12.98
CA LYS A 49 -7.20 15.73 -12.29
C LYS A 49 -6.89 16.57 -11.04
N TYR A 50 -6.76 15.92 -9.88
CA TYR A 50 -6.59 16.61 -8.59
C TYR A 50 -5.50 16.03 -7.66
N SER A 51 -4.73 15.03 -8.11
CA SER A 51 -3.70 14.39 -7.27
C SER A 51 -2.43 14.03 -8.03
N TRP A 52 -1.29 14.05 -7.33
CA TRP A 52 -0.03 13.45 -7.80
C TRP A 52 0.05 11.94 -7.52
N LEU A 53 -0.92 11.36 -6.84
CA LEU A 53 -0.99 9.91 -6.69
C LEU A 53 -1.74 9.32 -7.87
N LYS A 54 -1.23 8.23 -8.44
CA LYS A 54 -2.02 7.36 -9.32
C LYS A 54 -3.11 6.64 -8.54
N ALA A 55 -4.08 6.05 -9.24
CA ALA A 55 -5.19 5.30 -8.65
C ALA A 55 -5.03 3.79 -8.89
N PRO A 56 -4.34 3.05 -8.01
CA PRO A 56 -4.21 1.61 -8.14
C PRO A 56 -5.51 0.89 -7.78
N ARG A 57 -5.79 -0.19 -8.50
CA ARG A 57 -6.95 -1.07 -8.33
C ARG A 57 -6.52 -2.52 -8.42
N TYR A 58 -7.18 -3.39 -7.67
CA TYR A 58 -7.03 -4.83 -7.81
C TYR A 58 -8.30 -5.37 -8.45
N ASP A 59 -8.20 -5.91 -9.66
CA ASP A 59 -9.36 -6.41 -10.41
C ASP A 59 -10.45 -5.34 -10.62
N GLY A 60 -10.02 -4.09 -10.79
CA GLY A 60 -10.91 -2.94 -10.93
C GLY A 60 -11.51 -2.40 -9.62
N VAL A 61 -11.16 -2.95 -8.46
CA VAL A 61 -11.71 -2.55 -7.17
C VAL A 61 -10.67 -1.77 -6.33
N PRO A 62 -11.04 -0.64 -5.70
CA PRO A 62 -10.17 0.03 -4.74
C PRO A 62 -9.99 -0.83 -3.49
N MET A 63 -8.75 -1.01 -3.06
CA MET A 63 -8.41 -1.86 -1.92
C MET A 63 -7.76 -1.04 -0.81
N GLU A 64 -8.23 -1.23 0.42
CA GLU A 64 -7.48 -0.79 1.60
C GLU A 64 -6.33 -1.78 1.88
N VAL A 65 -5.14 -1.24 2.12
CA VAL A 65 -3.95 -2.00 2.52
C VAL A 65 -3.41 -1.48 3.85
N GLY A 66 -2.64 -2.31 4.55
CA GLY A 66 -2.02 -1.97 5.83
C GLY A 66 -2.34 -2.96 6.93
N PRO A 67 -2.06 -2.58 8.19
CA PRO A 67 -2.23 -3.48 9.34
C PRO A 67 -3.64 -4.07 9.43
N LEU A 68 -4.69 -3.26 9.22
CA LEU A 68 -6.07 -3.76 9.28
C LEU A 68 -6.32 -4.84 8.23
N ALA A 69 -5.91 -4.61 6.97
CA ALA A 69 -6.08 -5.59 5.90
C ALA A 69 -5.38 -6.91 6.24
N ARG A 70 -4.13 -6.86 6.73
CA ARG A 70 -3.38 -8.06 7.12
C ARG A 70 -4.02 -8.79 8.29
N MET A 71 -4.50 -8.08 9.30
CA MET A 71 -5.19 -8.70 10.44
C MET A 71 -6.48 -9.38 10.00
N LEU A 72 -7.29 -8.73 9.16
CA LEU A 72 -8.54 -9.30 8.65
C LEU A 72 -8.30 -10.54 7.78
N VAL A 73 -7.35 -10.48 6.84
CA VAL A 73 -7.01 -11.61 5.97
C VAL A 73 -6.49 -12.80 6.78
N ASN A 74 -5.56 -12.58 7.71
CA ASN A 74 -5.03 -13.66 8.54
C ASN A 74 -6.08 -14.22 9.52
N TYR A 75 -6.95 -13.36 10.06
CA TYR A 75 -8.06 -13.80 10.91
C TYR A 75 -9.00 -14.72 10.13
N ALA A 76 -9.38 -14.32 8.91
CA ALA A 76 -10.23 -15.12 8.02
C ALA A 76 -9.57 -16.44 7.59
N GLN A 77 -8.25 -16.46 7.46
CA GLN A 77 -7.46 -17.67 7.18
C GLN A 77 -7.30 -18.59 8.40
N GLY A 78 -7.75 -18.18 9.58
CA GLY A 78 -7.65 -18.99 10.80
C GLY A 78 -6.26 -18.97 11.44
N HIS A 79 -5.45 -17.94 11.19
CA HIS A 79 -4.13 -17.83 11.82
C HIS A 79 -4.29 -17.70 13.35
N GLU A 80 -3.82 -18.70 14.09
CA GLU A 80 -4.10 -18.86 15.52
C GLU A 80 -3.71 -17.65 16.38
N LYS A 81 -2.44 -17.19 16.27
CA LYS A 81 -1.96 -16.02 17.04
C LYS A 81 -2.73 -14.73 16.70
N VAL A 82 -3.03 -14.50 15.42
CA VAL A 82 -3.80 -13.33 14.98
C VAL A 82 -5.22 -13.39 15.54
N LYS A 83 -5.91 -14.54 15.42
CA LYS A 83 -7.24 -14.73 16.01
C LYS A 83 -7.23 -14.46 17.51
N ALA A 84 -6.29 -15.06 18.24
CA ALA A 84 -6.18 -14.89 19.69
C ALA A 84 -6.00 -13.43 20.10
N LEU A 85 -5.11 -12.68 19.43
CA LEU A 85 -4.87 -11.27 19.76
C LEU A 85 -6.05 -10.37 19.36
N VAL A 86 -6.65 -10.59 18.19
CA VAL A 86 -7.85 -9.86 17.77
C VAL A 86 -9.00 -10.11 18.73
N ASP A 87 -9.29 -11.38 19.04
CA ASP A 87 -10.36 -11.77 19.96
C ASP A 87 -10.09 -11.21 21.38
N HIS A 88 -8.84 -11.18 21.83
CA HIS A 88 -8.44 -10.55 23.09
C HIS A 88 -8.75 -9.05 23.11
N VAL A 89 -8.35 -8.30 22.07
CA VAL A 89 -8.58 -6.85 22.00
C VAL A 89 -10.08 -6.54 21.94
N LEU A 90 -10.84 -7.28 21.14
CA LEU A 90 -12.30 -7.13 21.07
C LEU A 90 -12.96 -7.41 22.43
N GLY A 91 -12.55 -8.49 23.09
CA GLY A 91 -13.05 -8.86 24.42
C GLY A 91 -12.70 -7.83 25.50
N ALA A 92 -11.48 -7.29 25.49
CA ALA A 92 -11.05 -6.26 26.43
C ALA A 92 -11.82 -4.94 26.27
N LEU A 93 -12.22 -4.61 25.03
CA LEU A 93 -13.01 -3.42 24.73
C LEU A 93 -14.52 -3.66 24.89
N GLY A 94 -14.97 -4.91 25.01
CA GLY A 94 -16.39 -5.26 25.08
C GLY A 94 -17.16 -4.96 23.80
N VAL A 95 -16.50 -5.06 22.63
CA VAL A 95 -17.09 -4.76 21.31
C VAL A 95 -17.10 -5.99 20.40
N GLY A 96 -18.02 -6.00 19.43
CA GLY A 96 -18.08 -7.05 18.41
C GLY A 96 -17.06 -6.85 17.27
N PRO A 97 -16.89 -7.86 16.40
CA PRO A 97 -15.92 -7.84 15.29
C PRO A 97 -16.18 -6.73 14.27
N GLU A 98 -17.40 -6.22 14.17
CA GLU A 98 -17.75 -5.06 13.34
C GLU A 98 -16.93 -3.81 13.68
N ALA A 99 -16.46 -3.69 14.92
CA ALA A 99 -15.61 -2.57 15.35
C ALA A 99 -14.26 -2.53 14.63
N LEU A 100 -13.81 -3.64 14.02
CA LEU A 100 -12.57 -3.70 13.24
C LEU A 100 -12.67 -2.85 11.96
N PHE A 101 -13.85 -2.72 11.35
CA PHE A 101 -14.06 -1.95 10.13
C PHE A 101 -14.21 -0.45 10.42
N SER A 102 -13.24 0.13 11.13
CA SER A 102 -13.31 1.51 11.61
C SER A 102 -11.93 2.15 11.76
N THR A 103 -11.91 3.48 11.92
CA THR A 103 -10.73 4.25 12.33
C THR A 103 -10.07 3.67 13.60
N LEU A 104 -10.88 3.24 14.59
CA LEU A 104 -10.38 2.59 15.81
C LEU A 104 -9.76 1.22 15.50
N GLY A 105 -10.44 0.42 14.68
CA GLY A 105 -9.98 -0.91 14.27
C GLY A 105 -8.63 -0.86 13.56
N ARG A 106 -8.39 0.15 12.70
CA ARG A 106 -7.07 0.37 12.07
C ARG A 106 -5.96 0.66 13.09
N VAL A 107 -6.25 1.46 14.10
CA VAL A 107 -5.29 1.76 15.18
C VAL A 107 -4.99 0.50 16.00
N ALA A 108 -6.03 -0.24 16.38
CA ALA A 108 -5.88 -1.50 17.10
C ALA A 108 -5.07 -2.54 16.31
N ALA A 109 -5.35 -2.69 15.01
CA ALA A 109 -4.63 -3.62 14.13
C ALA A 109 -3.14 -3.33 14.06
N ARG A 110 -2.73 -2.05 14.06
CA ARG A 110 -1.30 -1.66 14.12
C ARG A 110 -0.65 -2.09 15.43
N GLY A 111 -1.36 -1.95 16.55
CA GLY A 111 -0.88 -2.41 17.86
C GLY A 111 -0.74 -3.94 17.92
N ILE A 112 -1.75 -4.67 17.43
CA ILE A 112 -1.75 -6.15 17.35
C ILE A 112 -0.58 -6.65 16.49
N GLU A 113 -0.40 -6.06 15.32
CA GLU A 113 0.70 -6.42 14.43
C GLU A 113 2.07 -6.14 15.05
N THR A 114 2.22 -5.03 15.78
CA THR A 114 3.46 -4.73 16.50
C THR A 114 3.79 -5.83 17.50
N GLN A 115 2.81 -6.28 18.28
CA GLN A 115 3.00 -7.39 19.22
C GLN A 115 3.41 -8.69 18.50
N LEU A 116 2.71 -9.04 17.42
CA LEU A 116 3.01 -10.23 16.61
C LEU A 116 4.45 -10.24 16.09
N LEU A 117 4.93 -9.10 15.60
CA LEU A 117 6.28 -8.98 15.07
C LEU A 117 7.34 -9.03 16.17
N VAL A 118 7.09 -8.38 17.32
CA VAL A 118 7.99 -8.46 18.48
C VAL A 118 8.14 -9.92 18.94
N ASP A 119 7.04 -10.67 19.00
CA ASP A 119 7.06 -12.09 19.36
C ASP A 119 7.82 -12.95 18.34
N LYS A 120 7.84 -12.55 17.06
CA LYS A 120 8.50 -13.30 15.98
C LYS A 120 9.98 -12.96 15.80
N ILE A 121 10.42 -11.77 16.23
CA ILE A 121 11.84 -11.35 16.11
C ILE A 121 12.77 -12.32 16.85
N GLY A 122 12.36 -12.81 18.02
CA GLY A 122 13.12 -13.83 18.77
C GLY A 122 13.37 -15.09 17.95
N ASP A 123 12.30 -15.66 17.37
CA ASP A 123 12.40 -16.84 16.52
C ASP A 123 13.39 -16.64 15.35
N PHE A 124 13.38 -15.48 14.68
CA PHE A 124 14.29 -15.22 13.58
C PHE A 124 15.76 -15.12 14.02
N VAL A 125 16.01 -14.58 15.21
CA VAL A 125 17.36 -14.53 15.80
C VAL A 125 17.83 -15.94 16.15
N ASP A 126 16.96 -16.77 16.71
CA ASP A 126 17.27 -18.16 17.04
C ASP A 126 17.52 -18.99 15.77
N GLU A 127 16.69 -18.84 14.73
CA GLU A 127 16.89 -19.47 13.42
C GLU A 127 18.23 -19.08 12.79
N LEU A 128 18.64 -17.81 12.92
CA LEU A 128 19.95 -17.34 12.47
C LEU A 128 21.09 -17.98 13.28
N ALA A 129 20.98 -18.00 14.61
CA ALA A 129 21.98 -18.61 15.49
C ALA A 129 22.15 -20.11 15.20
N ASP A 130 21.04 -20.83 14.98
CA ASP A 130 21.04 -22.24 14.63
C ASP A 130 21.74 -22.51 13.29
N ASN A 131 21.49 -21.68 12.27
CA ASN A 131 22.18 -21.78 10.98
C ASN A 131 23.69 -21.60 11.16
N MET A 132 24.10 -20.57 11.91
CA MET A 132 25.51 -20.33 12.22
C MET A 132 26.15 -21.49 13.00
N GLY A 133 25.43 -22.07 13.96
CA GLY A 133 25.87 -23.23 14.74
C GLY A 133 26.08 -24.50 13.91
N LYS A 134 25.37 -24.63 12.78
CA LYS A 134 25.53 -25.71 11.80
C LYS A 134 26.64 -25.42 10.77
N GLY A 135 27.27 -24.25 10.81
CA GLY A 135 28.28 -23.81 9.85
C GLY A 135 27.72 -23.18 8.57
N GLU A 136 26.42 -22.89 8.52
CA GLU A 136 25.78 -22.19 7.39
C GLU A 136 26.05 -20.68 7.47
N LEU A 137 27.25 -20.28 7.04
CA LEU A 137 27.76 -18.90 7.17
C LEU A 137 27.65 -18.08 5.87
N ARG A 138 27.06 -18.63 4.80
CA ARG A 138 26.93 -17.93 3.51
C ARG A 138 25.88 -16.83 3.59
N ILE A 139 26.30 -15.59 3.43
CA ILE A 139 25.42 -14.40 3.47
C ILE A 139 25.16 -13.76 2.10
N HIS A 140 25.81 -14.24 1.04
CA HIS A 140 25.74 -13.65 -0.29
C HIS A 140 25.80 -14.73 -1.38
N ASP A 141 24.87 -14.66 -2.32
CA ASP A 141 24.95 -15.35 -3.61
C ASP A 141 25.48 -14.41 -4.70
N ASN A 142 26.71 -14.65 -5.15
CA ASN A 142 27.37 -13.87 -6.19
C ASN A 142 27.33 -14.52 -7.58
N SER A 143 26.58 -15.61 -7.78
CA SER A 143 26.50 -16.34 -9.06
C SER A 143 25.96 -15.50 -10.22
N LYS A 144 25.23 -14.42 -9.90
CA LYS A 144 24.69 -13.45 -10.85
C LYS A 144 25.06 -12.00 -10.48
N TRP A 145 26.22 -11.78 -9.85
CA TRP A 145 26.66 -10.42 -9.50
C TRP A 145 27.06 -9.60 -10.74
N ASP A 146 27.80 -10.22 -11.67
CA ASP A 146 28.27 -9.55 -12.88
C ASP A 146 27.16 -9.43 -13.94
N PRO A 147 26.84 -8.24 -14.48
CA PRO A 147 25.81 -8.06 -15.50
C PRO A 147 26.00 -8.89 -16.77
N SER A 148 27.23 -9.26 -17.11
CA SER A 148 27.51 -10.16 -18.24
C SER A 148 26.92 -11.57 -18.07
N SER A 149 26.58 -11.95 -16.83
CA SER A 149 25.95 -13.23 -16.51
C SER A 149 24.42 -13.21 -16.62
N TRP A 150 23.81 -12.03 -16.81
CA TRP A 150 22.36 -11.84 -16.83
C TRP A 150 21.78 -12.15 -18.22
N PRO A 151 20.49 -12.53 -18.30
CA PRO A 151 19.76 -12.44 -19.56
C PRO A 151 19.80 -11.01 -20.11
N ARG A 152 19.87 -10.86 -21.44
CA ARG A 152 19.85 -9.54 -22.11
C ARG A 152 18.53 -8.80 -21.93
N ASP A 153 17.42 -9.51 -21.72
CA ASP A 153 16.09 -8.94 -21.52
C ASP A 153 15.37 -9.77 -20.43
N ALA A 154 14.98 -9.13 -19.33
CA ALA A 154 14.36 -9.79 -18.18
C ALA A 154 13.40 -8.85 -17.43
N ILE A 155 12.27 -9.40 -16.99
CA ILE A 155 11.28 -8.69 -16.16
C ILE A 155 11.17 -9.40 -14.82
N GLY A 156 11.12 -8.62 -13.73
CA GLY A 156 10.95 -9.13 -12.37
C GLY A 156 9.97 -8.27 -11.57
N ALA A 157 9.43 -8.87 -10.52
CA ALA A 157 8.63 -8.17 -9.52
C ALA A 157 9.05 -8.61 -8.11
N GLY A 158 9.22 -7.63 -7.21
CA GLY A 158 9.46 -7.85 -5.79
C GLY A 158 8.28 -7.34 -4.98
N PHE A 159 7.86 -8.11 -3.98
CA PHE A 159 6.71 -7.80 -3.13
C PHE A 159 7.15 -7.74 -1.68
N HIS A 160 6.57 -6.82 -0.92
CA HIS A 160 6.82 -6.67 0.50
C HIS A 160 5.56 -6.18 1.21
N GLU A 161 5.34 -6.65 2.44
CA GLU A 161 4.38 -6.02 3.35
C GLU A 161 5.11 -4.96 4.16
N ALA A 162 5.14 -3.74 3.62
CA ALA A 162 5.65 -2.60 4.34
C ALA A 162 4.72 -2.27 5.53
N PRO A 163 5.17 -1.47 6.52
CA PRO A 163 4.35 -1.12 7.67
C PRO A 163 2.96 -0.58 7.30
N ARG A 164 2.89 0.20 6.22
CA ARG A 164 1.65 0.82 5.71
C ARG A 164 0.81 -0.07 4.79
N GLY A 165 1.30 -1.25 4.37
CA GLY A 165 0.57 -2.17 3.51
C GLY A 165 1.42 -2.83 2.43
N ALA A 166 0.73 -3.38 1.43
CA ALA A 166 1.33 -4.06 0.28
C ALA A 166 2.14 -3.07 -0.60
N LEU A 167 3.45 -3.32 -0.68
CA LEU A 167 4.41 -2.65 -1.53
C LEU A 167 4.86 -3.61 -2.63
N ALA A 168 4.94 -3.10 -3.86
CA ALA A 168 5.47 -3.88 -4.95
C ALA A 168 6.27 -3.04 -5.94
N HIS A 169 7.40 -3.60 -6.37
CA HIS A 169 8.31 -3.01 -7.34
C HIS A 169 8.35 -3.92 -8.57
N TRP A 170 8.17 -3.35 -9.76
CA TRP A 170 8.33 -4.04 -11.04
C TRP A 170 9.51 -3.43 -11.77
N VAL A 171 10.40 -4.30 -12.26
CA VAL A 171 11.59 -3.89 -12.98
C VAL A 171 11.67 -4.63 -14.32
N HIS A 172 11.94 -3.88 -15.37
CA HIS A 172 12.37 -4.42 -16.66
C HIS A 172 13.84 -4.06 -16.85
N VAL A 173 14.71 -5.06 -16.87
CA VAL A 173 16.13 -4.91 -17.16
C VAL A 173 16.35 -5.32 -18.61
N LYS A 174 16.98 -4.43 -19.39
CA LYS A 174 17.34 -4.67 -20.78
C LYS A 174 18.75 -4.17 -21.02
N ASP A 175 19.56 -5.00 -21.68
CA ASP A 175 20.94 -4.71 -22.03
C ASP A 175 21.71 -4.13 -20.83
N ASP A 176 21.70 -4.87 -19.71
CA ASP A 176 22.35 -4.52 -18.44
C ASP A 176 21.89 -3.22 -17.72
N LYS A 177 20.83 -2.57 -18.23
CA LYS A 177 20.25 -1.35 -17.67
C LYS A 177 18.79 -1.52 -17.27
N ILE A 178 18.33 -0.71 -16.33
CA ILE A 178 16.90 -0.61 -16.01
C ILE A 178 16.23 0.14 -17.16
N ALA A 179 15.40 -0.56 -17.93
CA ALA A 179 14.59 0.01 -19.00
C ALA A 179 13.27 0.59 -18.47
N ARG A 180 12.69 -0.04 -17.44
CA ARG A 180 11.51 0.46 -16.72
C ARG A 180 11.59 0.07 -15.25
N TYR A 181 11.15 0.98 -14.39
CA TYR A 181 10.91 0.71 -12.97
C TYR A 181 9.57 1.34 -12.59
N GLN A 182 8.69 0.56 -11.97
CA GLN A 182 7.40 1.04 -11.47
C GLN A 182 7.18 0.53 -10.07
N CYS A 183 6.76 1.43 -9.18
CA CYS A 183 6.42 1.12 -7.80
C CYS A 183 4.93 1.34 -7.61
N VAL A 184 4.26 0.38 -6.97
CA VAL A 184 2.93 0.59 -6.41
C VAL A 184 3.07 0.46 -4.90
N VAL A 185 2.89 1.58 -4.22
CA VAL A 185 3.27 1.78 -2.82
C VAL A 185 2.01 1.81 -1.95
N PRO A 186 2.05 1.45 -0.66
CA PRO A 186 0.83 1.30 0.13
C PRO A 186 -0.02 2.58 0.23
N SER A 187 0.62 3.74 0.37
CA SER A 187 -0.10 5.01 0.41
C SER A 187 -0.68 5.40 -0.94
N THR A 188 -0.12 4.93 -2.06
CA THR A 188 -0.75 5.05 -3.39
C THR A 188 -2.10 4.31 -3.42
N TRP A 189 -2.18 3.13 -2.81
CA TRP A 189 -3.45 2.40 -2.68
C TRP A 189 -4.48 3.15 -1.84
N ASN A 190 -4.07 3.60 -0.66
CA ASN A 190 -5.02 4.15 0.30
C ASN A 190 -5.43 5.60 -0.01
N ALA A 191 -4.50 6.42 -0.52
CA ALA A 191 -4.70 7.84 -0.78
C ALA A 191 -4.88 8.18 -2.27
N GLY A 192 -4.82 7.18 -3.15
CA GLY A 192 -5.04 7.36 -4.58
C GLY A 192 -6.42 7.96 -4.87
N PRO A 193 -6.54 8.79 -5.94
CA PRO A 193 -7.78 9.45 -6.28
C PRO A 193 -8.82 8.47 -6.85
N ARG A 194 -9.96 9.04 -7.28
CA ARG A 194 -11.00 8.34 -8.03
C ARG A 194 -10.45 7.72 -9.31
N ASP A 195 -10.96 6.54 -9.64
CA ASP A 195 -10.72 5.91 -10.94
C ASP A 195 -11.59 6.52 -12.04
N GLY A 196 -11.48 6.03 -13.28
CA GLY A 196 -12.30 6.48 -14.39
C GLY A 196 -13.80 6.22 -14.22
N GLY A 197 -14.20 5.35 -13.29
CA GLY A 197 -15.60 5.14 -12.90
C GLY A 197 -16.09 6.11 -11.83
N GLY A 198 -15.23 7.01 -11.34
CA GLY A 198 -15.53 7.91 -10.23
C GLY A 198 -15.49 7.25 -8.85
N THR A 199 -15.01 6.00 -8.75
CA THR A 199 -15.01 5.25 -7.49
C THR A 199 -13.90 5.77 -6.58
N PRO A 200 -14.22 6.24 -5.36
CA PRO A 200 -13.25 6.81 -4.43
C PRO A 200 -12.25 5.78 -3.90
N GLY A 201 -11.08 6.28 -3.51
CA GLY A 201 -10.08 5.48 -2.78
C GLY A 201 -10.46 5.25 -1.30
N PRO A 202 -9.67 4.46 -0.55
CA PRO A 202 -9.91 4.18 0.86
C PRO A 202 -9.97 5.42 1.77
N TYR A 203 -9.09 6.42 1.58
CA TYR A 203 -9.11 7.65 2.40
C TYR A 203 -10.40 8.43 2.21
N GLU A 204 -10.77 8.70 0.95
CA GLU A 204 -12.01 9.41 0.62
C GLU A 204 -13.21 8.66 1.17
N SER A 205 -13.27 7.33 0.96
CA SER A 205 -14.37 6.48 1.42
C SER A 205 -14.50 6.48 2.94
N ALA A 206 -13.40 6.43 3.67
CA ALA A 206 -13.40 6.40 5.13
C ALA A 206 -13.82 7.72 5.78
N LEU A 207 -13.68 8.84 5.07
CA LEU A 207 -14.11 10.15 5.57
C LEU A 207 -15.61 10.40 5.38
N VAL A 208 -16.27 9.71 4.45
CA VAL A 208 -17.72 9.86 4.22
C VAL A 208 -18.49 9.58 5.50
N GLY A 209 -19.35 10.53 5.90
CA GLY A 209 -20.17 10.42 7.10
C GLY A 209 -19.45 10.77 8.41
N THR A 210 -18.18 11.19 8.37
CA THR A 210 -17.46 11.67 9.56
C THR A 210 -18.11 12.97 10.07
N PRO A 211 -18.61 13.02 11.32
CA PRO A 211 -19.10 14.27 11.90
C PRO A 211 -17.92 15.21 12.14
N VAL A 212 -18.13 16.50 11.91
CA VAL A 212 -17.16 17.56 12.20
C VAL A 212 -17.79 18.53 13.17
N ALA A 213 -17.34 18.52 14.42
CA ALA A 213 -17.91 19.37 15.47
C ALA A 213 -17.59 20.85 15.25
N ASP A 214 -16.34 21.14 14.84
CA ASP A 214 -15.85 22.47 14.51
C ASP A 214 -15.10 22.44 13.16
N PRO A 215 -15.66 23.04 12.09
CA PRO A 215 -15.01 23.08 10.78
C PRO A 215 -13.65 23.78 10.75
N ASP A 216 -13.39 24.71 11.68
CA ASP A 216 -12.10 25.40 11.80
C ASP A 216 -11.06 24.54 12.54
N GLN A 217 -11.49 23.43 13.17
CA GLN A 217 -10.65 22.49 13.91
C GLN A 217 -11.00 21.02 13.55
N PRO A 218 -10.68 20.56 12.33
CA PRO A 218 -11.16 19.29 11.78
C PRO A 218 -10.44 18.05 12.35
N ILE A 219 -10.43 17.89 13.67
CA ILE A 219 -9.75 16.80 14.37
C ILE A 219 -10.28 15.42 13.97
N GLU A 220 -11.55 15.30 13.62
CA GLU A 220 -12.19 14.06 13.21
C GLU A 220 -11.65 13.58 11.85
N ILE A 221 -11.39 14.51 10.92
CA ILE A 221 -10.72 14.22 9.65
C ILE A 221 -9.30 13.71 9.94
N LEU A 222 -8.56 14.39 10.82
CA LEU A 222 -7.20 13.99 11.20
C LEU A 222 -7.17 12.59 11.83
N ARG A 223 -8.12 12.26 12.71
CA ARG A 223 -8.20 10.92 13.33
C ARG A 223 -8.31 9.82 12.29
N THR A 224 -9.24 9.97 11.34
CA THR A 224 -9.45 8.98 10.28
C THR A 224 -8.23 8.89 9.36
N ILE A 225 -7.72 10.01 8.86
CA ILE A 225 -6.57 10.00 7.95
C ILE A 225 -5.31 9.45 8.63
N HIS A 226 -4.99 9.89 9.85
CA HIS A 226 -3.83 9.38 10.59
C HIS A 226 -3.96 7.90 10.98
N SER A 227 -5.17 7.35 11.08
CA SER A 227 -5.35 5.92 11.34
C SER A 227 -4.81 5.03 10.22
N PHE A 228 -4.66 5.56 9.00
CA PHE A 228 -4.00 4.87 7.89
C PHE A 228 -2.48 5.07 7.84
N ASP A 229 -1.91 5.92 8.71
CA ASP A 229 -0.49 6.27 8.72
C ASP A 229 0.01 6.76 7.33
N PRO A 230 -0.42 7.94 6.85
CA PRO A 230 -0.05 8.42 5.52
C PRO A 230 1.45 8.69 5.35
N CYS A 231 2.01 8.23 4.23
CA CYS A 231 3.32 8.66 3.74
C CYS A 231 3.17 9.07 2.28
N LEU A 232 3.21 10.37 1.97
CA LEU A 232 3.00 10.89 0.61
C LEU A 232 4.29 11.03 -0.22
N ALA A 233 5.44 10.84 0.42
CA ALA A 233 6.72 10.67 -0.28
C ALA A 233 6.93 9.21 -0.74
N CYS A 234 6.29 8.29 -0.02
CA CYS A 234 5.99 6.96 -0.49
C CYS A 234 4.91 7.08 -1.59
#